data_AF-A0A356P8T9-F1
#
_entry.id   AF-A0A356P8T9-F1
#
_cell.length_a   1.000
_cell.length_b   1.000
_cell.length_c   1.000
_cell.angle_alpha   90.00
_cell.angle_beta   90.00
_cell.angle_gamma   90.00
#
_symmetry.space_group_name_H-M   'P 1'
#
loop_
_entity.id
_entity.type
_entity.pdbx_description
1 polymer ?
#
loop_
_entity_poly.entity_id
_entity_poly.type
_entity_poly.pdbx_seq_one_letter_code
_entity_poly.pdbx_strand_id
1 'polypeptide(L)'
;MKEMKQTWIQINIKAVALFLLTLLVGGCSPSSDSQETKNPSNPPKQSTADQREVSREVLPKGTKLDDLDLSGVTTLEVQTKIMDWSRDKLEEKRVLLYNETEIPITLRDLGIEVDQQKTTDDLKRNPGTALSSSLKVNSAKVSQELQEKLKKFGRPAREASYKIEKDMFVVTPAESSLTVDIDKLISDLQKLSLSAVPKRLDIPMVERPASVTTEAVQALAFDSVIGEFATKFSVQEKERTENLTKAAMAMDRKVIRPGEIVSFNDTVGPRDHKTGYKDAYVIINGEYVQGPGGGVCQVSSTLYNAVLLSNLQILERKPHAVAISYVPQGQDATVNYPNIDFKFVNNTGSFLYLRTEIKRGTLKLQIWGKKTDQSVRIESQVEKEMNFETETRLDPKMAAGRTVQEQAGSKGMIVNTWKVIKDGTGNETKQSLSRDVYAPAKRILRVGSRGVPKM
;
A
#
# COMPACT_ATOMS: atom_id res chain seq x y z
N MET A 1 -31.73 -14.45 3.42
CA MET A 1 -30.72 -15.01 4.33
C MET A 1 -29.42 -15.30 3.59
N LYS A 2 -28.45 -14.39 3.73
CA LYS A 2 -27.00 -14.66 3.88
C LYS A 2 -26.32 -13.29 3.88
N GLU A 3 -25.96 -12.83 5.07
CA GLU A 3 -25.18 -11.62 5.30
C GLU A 3 -23.82 -11.75 4.60
N MET A 4 -23.49 -10.75 3.80
CA MET A 4 -22.23 -10.65 3.09
C MET A 4 -21.21 -10.02 4.05
N LYS A 5 -20.33 -10.86 4.61
CA LYS A 5 -19.24 -10.43 5.49
C LYS A 5 -18.37 -9.39 4.79
N GLN A 6 -18.28 -8.20 5.38
CA GLN A 6 -17.32 -7.16 4.98
C GLN A 6 -15.92 -7.60 5.43
N THR A 7 -15.09 -8.02 4.48
CA THR A 7 -13.66 -8.25 4.69
C THR A 7 -12.91 -6.93 4.68
N TRP A 8 -12.33 -6.58 5.82
CA TRP A 8 -11.33 -5.53 5.97
C TRP A 8 -10.03 -6.00 5.31
N ILE A 9 -9.58 -5.31 4.26
CA ILE A 9 -8.29 -5.58 3.61
C ILE A 9 -7.24 -4.66 4.26
N GLN A 10 -6.43 -5.21 5.17
CA GLN A 10 -5.24 -4.55 5.70
C GLN A 10 -4.12 -4.60 4.64
N ILE A 11 -3.54 -3.45 4.30
CA ILE A 11 -2.40 -3.36 3.37
C ILE A 11 -1.11 -3.20 4.18
N ASN A 12 -0.16 -4.13 4.01
CA ASN A 12 1.23 -3.95 4.42
C ASN A 12 1.94 -3.07 3.38
N ILE A 13 2.09 -1.78 3.68
CA ILE A 13 2.96 -0.87 2.91
C ILE A 13 4.37 -0.95 3.52
N LYS A 14 5.18 -1.91 3.05
CA LYS A 14 6.63 -1.93 3.28
C LYS A 14 7.32 -2.39 2.00
N ALA A 15 7.56 -1.46 1.07
CA ALA A 15 8.61 -1.60 0.04
C ALA A 15 8.69 -0.33 -0.84
N VAL A 16 9.03 0.83 -0.26
CA VAL A 16 9.68 1.92 -1.01
C VAL A 16 10.66 2.60 -0.07
N ALA A 17 11.87 2.05 0.02
CA ALA A 17 13.13 2.68 0.45
C ALA A 17 14.04 1.60 1.01
N LEU A 18 15.13 1.27 0.32
CA LEU A 18 16.52 1.31 0.81
C LEU A 18 17.41 0.48 -0.14
N PHE A 19 18.27 1.15 -0.91
CA PHE A 19 19.36 0.51 -1.63
C PHE A 19 20.64 0.63 -0.80
N LEU A 20 21.12 -0.54 -0.36
CA LEU A 20 22.45 -0.97 0.12
C LEU A 20 23.54 0.09 0.42
N LEU A 21 24.00 0.06 1.68
CA LEU A 21 25.36 0.40 2.10
C LEU A 21 25.85 -0.70 3.07
N THR A 22 26.84 -1.50 2.67
CA THR A 22 27.64 -2.32 3.60
C THR A 22 29.06 -2.47 3.08
N LEU A 23 30.04 -2.11 3.91
CA LEU A 23 31.16 -2.97 4.32
C LEU A 23 32.12 -2.16 5.21
N LEU A 24 32.22 -2.53 6.48
CA LEU A 24 33.43 -2.43 7.31
C LEU A 24 33.21 -3.32 8.54
N VAL A 25 33.93 -4.44 8.59
CA VAL A 25 34.02 -5.32 9.77
C VAL A 25 35.44 -5.21 10.30
N GLY A 26 35.56 -4.80 11.56
CA GLY A 26 36.81 -4.86 12.32
C GLY A 26 37.07 -6.28 12.84
N GLY A 27 38.33 -6.70 12.78
CA GLY A 27 38.83 -7.95 13.37
C GLY A 27 39.71 -7.65 14.58
N CYS A 28 39.42 -8.35 15.68
CA CYS A 28 40.13 -8.36 16.96
C CYS A 28 41.57 -8.91 16.85
N SER A 29 42.44 -8.42 17.74
CA SER A 29 43.75 -9.01 18.07
C SER A 29 43.63 -10.10 19.15
N PRO A 30 44.48 -11.15 19.14
CA PRO A 30 44.63 -12.09 20.24
C PRO A 30 45.90 -11.86 21.09
N SER A 31 45.86 -12.48 22.27
CA SER A 31 46.80 -12.49 23.39
C SER A 31 47.89 -13.57 23.34
N SER A 32 48.77 -13.54 24.36
CA SER A 32 49.81 -14.51 24.79
C SER A 32 51.11 -14.44 23.98
N ASP A 33 52.31 -14.45 24.58
CA ASP A 33 52.78 -15.48 25.51
C ASP A 33 53.96 -15.03 26.41
N SER A 34 54.13 -15.84 27.46
CA SER A 34 55.12 -15.90 28.54
C SER A 34 56.61 -15.91 28.14
N GLN A 35 57.51 -15.50 29.06
CA GLN A 35 58.72 -16.27 29.42
C GLN A 35 59.27 -15.92 30.81
N GLU A 36 59.67 -16.98 31.49
CA GLU A 36 60.19 -17.13 32.85
C GLU A 36 61.73 -17.19 32.81
N THR A 37 62.48 -16.75 33.84
CA THR A 37 63.79 -17.33 34.22
C THR A 37 64.32 -16.84 35.60
N LYS A 38 64.30 -17.77 36.58
CA LYS A 38 65.30 -18.18 37.60
C LYS A 38 66.19 -17.18 38.41
N ASN A 39 65.90 -17.08 39.73
CA ASN A 39 66.68 -17.43 40.97
C ASN A 39 68.15 -16.96 41.22
N PRO A 40 68.72 -17.03 42.46
CA PRO A 40 68.24 -16.72 43.84
C PRO A 40 69.29 -16.01 44.76
N SER A 41 68.90 -15.45 45.92
CA SER A 41 69.71 -15.45 47.18
C SER A 41 69.00 -14.78 48.36
N ASN A 42 69.15 -15.36 49.55
CA ASN A 42 68.43 -15.11 50.82
C ASN A 42 69.31 -14.30 51.83
N PRO A 43 68.91 -14.03 53.10
CA PRO A 43 68.35 -12.78 53.66
C PRO A 43 69.32 -12.10 54.70
N PRO A 44 68.98 -11.03 55.47
CA PRO A 44 68.15 -11.18 56.70
C PRO A 44 67.41 -9.93 57.28
N LYS A 45 66.54 -10.20 58.28
CA LYS A 45 66.18 -9.39 59.49
C LYS A 45 65.11 -8.29 59.45
N GLN A 46 64.06 -8.58 60.24
CA GLN A 46 63.25 -7.74 61.14
C GLN A 46 63.53 -6.22 61.18
N SER A 47 62.46 -5.43 61.00
CA SER A 47 62.14 -4.34 61.93
C SER A 47 60.66 -4.01 61.86
N THR A 48 60.08 -3.94 63.05
CA THR A 48 58.71 -3.64 63.42
C THR A 48 58.31 -2.18 63.16
N ALA A 49 56.99 -1.99 63.07
CA ALA A 49 56.24 -0.78 63.38
C ALA A 49 56.38 0.40 62.41
N ASP A 50 55.37 0.54 61.54
CA ASP A 50 54.84 1.87 61.24
C ASP A 50 53.32 1.79 61.16
N GLN A 51 52.66 2.36 62.17
CA GLN A 51 51.22 2.51 62.22
C GLN A 51 50.84 3.57 61.20
N ARG A 52 50.12 3.18 60.14
CA ARG A 52 49.45 4.14 59.26
C ARG A 52 48.36 4.86 60.06
N GLU A 53 48.68 6.03 60.58
CA GLU A 53 47.67 7.05 60.89
C GLU A 53 46.94 7.40 59.60
N VAL A 54 45.74 6.86 59.44
CA VAL A 54 44.77 7.41 58.50
C VAL A 54 44.34 8.74 59.10
N SER A 55 44.97 9.84 58.69
CA SER A 55 44.47 11.17 58.95
C SER A 55 43.00 11.20 58.51
N ARG A 56 42.10 11.35 59.48
CA ARG A 56 40.66 11.56 59.25
C ARG A 56 40.52 12.92 58.59
N GLU A 57 40.76 12.99 57.28
CA GLU A 57 40.53 14.19 56.50
C GLU A 57 39.03 14.47 56.56
N VAL A 58 38.70 15.57 57.23
CA VAL A 58 37.34 16.02 57.45
C VAL A 58 37.04 17.12 56.45
N LEU A 59 35.85 17.12 55.85
CA LEU A 59 35.48 18.16 54.91
C LEU A 59 35.46 19.54 55.59
N PRO A 60 36.03 20.57 54.97
CA PRO A 60 36.11 21.91 55.56
C PRO A 60 34.72 22.52 55.73
N LYS A 61 34.61 23.46 56.68
CA LYS A 61 33.38 24.22 56.91
C LYS A 61 32.93 24.93 55.65
N GLY A 62 31.63 24.91 55.38
CA GLY A 62 31.03 25.50 54.18
C GLY A 62 30.81 24.51 53.04
N THR A 63 31.30 23.27 53.18
CA THR A 63 31.03 22.20 52.20
C THR A 63 29.56 21.78 52.29
N LYS A 64 28.78 22.08 51.26
CA LYS A 64 27.36 21.71 51.15
C LYS A 64 27.07 21.03 49.83
N LEU A 65 26.13 20.09 49.85
CA LEU A 65 25.57 19.49 48.65
C LEU A 65 24.08 19.78 48.62
N ASP A 66 23.63 20.64 47.72
CA ASP A 66 22.28 21.19 47.73
C ASP A 66 21.91 21.76 49.13
N ASP A 67 20.98 21.10 49.84
CA ASP A 67 20.55 21.45 51.20
C ASP A 67 21.21 20.60 52.30
N LEU A 68 22.06 19.63 51.93
CA LEU A 68 22.82 18.78 52.85
C LEU A 68 24.11 19.48 53.30
N ASP A 69 24.27 19.65 54.61
CA ASP A 69 25.53 20.13 55.20
C ASP A 69 26.50 18.96 55.42
N LEU A 70 27.66 19.05 54.79
CA LEU A 70 28.75 18.07 54.87
C LEU A 70 29.96 18.61 55.64
N SER A 71 29.86 19.80 56.24
CA SER A 71 30.91 20.40 57.05
C SER A 71 31.29 19.48 58.21
N GLY A 72 32.57 19.15 58.36
CA GLY A 72 33.04 18.31 59.47
C GLY A 72 32.68 16.83 59.34
N VAL A 73 32.28 16.37 58.15
CA VAL A 73 32.07 14.94 57.83
C VAL A 73 33.38 14.33 57.33
N THR A 74 33.71 13.12 57.80
CA THR A 74 34.91 12.41 57.33
C THR A 74 34.74 11.94 55.89
N THR A 75 35.81 11.93 55.09
CA THR A 75 35.77 11.48 53.69
C THR A 75 35.18 10.07 53.50
N LEU A 76 35.29 9.19 54.50
CA LEU A 76 34.71 7.84 54.52
C LEU A 76 33.18 7.84 54.73
N GLU A 77 32.65 8.83 55.46
CA GLU A 77 31.22 8.93 55.78
C GLU A 77 30.42 9.74 54.74
N VAL A 78 31.09 10.53 53.90
CA VAL A 78 30.45 11.39 52.88
C VAL A 78 29.54 10.59 51.95
N GLN A 79 30.00 9.45 51.44
CA GLN A 79 29.20 8.64 50.52
C GLN A 79 27.94 8.11 51.19
N THR A 80 28.04 7.61 52.43
CA THR A 80 26.90 7.14 53.20
C THR A 80 25.90 8.26 53.47
N LYS A 81 26.39 9.45 53.86
CA LYS A 81 25.52 10.61 54.09
C LYS A 81 24.80 11.07 52.82
N ILE A 82 25.50 11.11 51.68
CA ILE A 82 24.88 11.44 50.38
C ILE A 82 23.86 10.36 50.00
N MET A 83 24.15 9.09 50.23
CA MET A 83 23.24 7.99 49.95
C MET A 83 21.97 8.08 50.79
N ASP A 84 22.09 8.26 52.11
CA ASP A 84 20.95 8.39 53.02
C ASP A 84 20.12 9.63 52.70
N TRP A 85 20.76 10.79 52.52
CA TRP A 85 20.08 12.03 52.10
C TRP A 85 19.35 11.84 50.77
N SER A 86 20.01 11.26 49.76
CA SER A 86 19.40 11.02 48.45
C SER A 86 18.22 10.07 48.56
N ARG A 87 18.29 9.02 49.38
CA ARG A 87 17.20 8.08 49.61
C ARG A 87 15.98 8.79 50.16
N ASP A 88 16.16 9.62 51.17
CA ASP A 88 15.06 10.32 51.84
C ASP A 88 14.46 11.41 50.92
N LYS A 89 15.32 12.15 50.22
CA LYS A 89 14.89 13.15 49.22
C LYS A 89 14.11 12.52 48.07
N LEU A 90 14.53 11.36 47.58
CA LEU A 90 13.89 10.71 46.44
C LEU A 90 12.45 10.23 46.74
N GLU A 91 12.08 10.07 48.01
CA GLU A 91 10.70 9.78 48.45
C GLU A 91 9.80 11.03 48.48
N GLU A 92 10.36 12.23 48.31
CA GLU A 92 9.55 13.44 48.27
C GLU A 92 8.59 13.41 47.07
N LYS A 93 7.34 13.80 47.33
CA LYS A 93 6.31 13.89 46.30
C LYS A 93 6.47 15.16 45.48
N ARG A 94 6.19 15.03 44.18
CA ARG A 94 6.01 16.08 43.19
C ARG A 94 4.65 15.89 42.54
N VAL A 95 4.20 16.93 41.84
CA VAL A 95 2.96 16.93 41.08
C VAL A 95 3.30 17.11 39.60
N LEU A 96 2.92 16.15 38.79
CA LEU A 96 2.88 16.33 37.35
C LEU A 96 1.58 17.03 36.97
N LEU A 97 1.70 18.07 36.15
CA LEU A 97 0.58 18.86 35.64
C LEU A 97 0.35 18.53 34.17
N TYR A 98 -0.90 18.20 33.85
CA TYR A 98 -1.38 18.09 32.48
C TYR A 98 -2.86 18.46 32.41
N ASN A 99 -3.22 19.47 31.59
CA ASN A 99 -4.59 19.98 31.45
C ASN A 99 -5.32 20.12 32.80
N GLU A 100 -4.71 20.88 33.73
CA GLU A 100 -5.23 21.14 35.08
C GLU A 100 -5.35 19.91 36.00
N THR A 101 -4.97 18.72 35.53
CA THR A 101 -4.95 17.51 36.34
C THR A 101 -3.63 17.40 37.08
N GLU A 102 -3.71 17.27 38.40
CA GLU A 102 -2.57 17.02 39.28
C GLU A 102 -2.35 15.51 39.46
N ILE A 103 -1.13 15.03 39.16
CA ILE A 103 -0.77 13.62 39.28
C ILE A 103 0.41 13.50 40.24
N PRO A 104 0.20 12.95 41.45
CA PRO A 104 1.27 12.78 42.41
C PRO A 104 2.26 11.71 41.94
N ILE A 105 3.55 12.03 42.02
CA ILE A 105 4.65 11.12 41.71
C ILE A 105 5.81 11.37 42.68
N THR A 106 6.60 10.36 43.02
CA THR A 106 7.83 10.58 43.79
C THR A 106 8.99 10.90 42.85
N LEU A 107 10.05 11.54 43.35
CA LEU A 107 11.27 11.74 42.56
C LEU A 107 11.90 10.39 42.15
N ARG A 108 11.80 9.37 43.00
CA ARG A 108 12.21 7.99 42.70
C ARG A 108 11.43 7.40 41.52
N ASP A 109 10.12 7.62 41.45
CA ASP A 109 9.25 7.11 40.38
C ASP A 109 9.47 7.88 39.07
N LEU A 110 9.92 9.13 39.15
CA LEU A 110 10.49 9.89 38.03
C LEU A 110 11.87 9.39 37.58
N GLY A 111 12.32 8.23 38.08
CA GLY A 111 13.59 7.61 37.71
C GLY A 111 14.82 8.46 37.99
N ILE A 112 14.69 9.47 38.86
CA ILE A 112 15.81 10.33 39.27
C ILE A 112 16.70 9.55 40.21
N GLU A 113 18.00 9.62 39.95
CA GLU A 113 19.06 9.04 40.76
C GLU A 113 20.17 10.09 40.92
N VAL A 114 20.86 10.10 42.06
CA VAL A 114 22.05 10.94 42.23
C VAL A 114 23.25 10.20 41.62
N ASP A 115 23.98 10.88 40.72
CA ASP A 115 25.25 10.39 40.21
C ASP A 115 26.32 10.49 41.31
N GLN A 116 26.36 9.48 42.19
CA GLN A 116 27.19 9.51 43.39
C GLN A 116 28.67 9.70 43.07
N GLN A 117 29.17 9.06 42.01
CA GLN A 117 30.57 9.16 41.62
C GLN A 117 30.91 10.58 41.20
N LYS A 118 30.17 11.12 40.23
CA LYS A 118 30.37 12.49 39.73
C LYS A 118 30.19 13.53 40.84
N THR A 119 29.16 13.38 41.67
CA THR A 119 28.88 14.27 42.80
C THR A 119 30.00 14.25 43.84
N THR A 120 30.53 13.06 44.16
CA THR A 120 31.65 12.93 45.11
C THR A 120 32.95 13.49 44.53
N ASP A 121 33.20 13.29 43.25
CA ASP A 121 34.38 13.82 42.56
C ASP A 121 34.33 15.35 42.46
N ASP A 122 33.14 15.94 42.25
CA ASP A 122 32.94 17.39 42.28
C ASP A 122 33.19 17.98 43.68
N LEU A 123 32.72 17.30 44.74
CA LEU A 123 32.97 17.67 46.13
C LEU A 123 34.46 17.61 46.50
N LYS A 124 35.18 16.59 46.03
CA LYS A 124 36.63 16.48 46.24
C LYS A 124 37.42 17.58 45.52
N ARG A 125 36.97 18.01 44.34
CA ARG A 125 37.62 19.05 43.54
C ARG A 125 37.39 20.46 44.08
N ASN A 126 36.26 20.71 44.74
CA ASN A 126 35.89 22.03 45.25
C ASN A 126 35.50 22.00 46.74
N PRO A 127 36.43 21.63 47.64
CA PRO A 127 36.14 21.55 49.07
C PRO A 127 35.79 22.93 49.65
N GLY A 128 34.88 22.98 50.62
CA GLY A 128 34.51 24.22 51.31
C GLY A 128 33.49 25.10 50.57
N THR A 129 32.93 24.60 49.47
CA THR A 129 31.93 25.31 48.66
C THR A 129 30.56 24.62 48.70
N ALA A 130 29.51 25.36 48.34
CA ALA A 130 28.20 24.81 48.11
C ALA A 130 28.10 24.32 46.65
N LEU A 131 27.84 23.03 46.47
CA LEU A 131 27.72 22.38 45.17
C LEU A 131 26.32 21.83 44.95
N SER A 132 25.94 21.70 43.69
CA SER A 132 24.69 21.06 43.28
C SER A 132 24.89 19.58 43.02
N SER A 133 23.92 18.74 43.38
CA SER A 133 23.97 17.31 43.01
C SER A 133 23.86 17.12 41.50
N SER A 134 24.63 16.17 40.96
CA SER A 134 24.50 15.72 39.58
C SER A 134 23.46 14.61 39.51
N LEU A 135 22.44 14.77 38.66
CA LEU A 135 21.39 13.79 38.48
C LEU A 135 21.67 12.86 37.28
N LYS A 136 21.34 11.58 37.47
CA LYS A 136 21.11 10.60 36.41
C LYS A 136 19.62 10.29 36.39
N VAL A 137 19.09 10.04 35.20
CA VAL A 137 17.67 9.70 35.03
C VAL A 137 17.57 8.40 34.28
N ASN A 138 16.93 7.40 34.88
CA ASN A 138 16.71 6.09 34.29
C ASN A 138 15.57 6.15 33.26
N SER A 139 15.92 6.23 31.98
CA SER A 139 14.96 6.40 30.89
C SER A 139 13.92 5.27 30.80
N ALA A 140 14.32 4.02 31.07
CA ALA A 140 13.41 2.88 31.04
C ALA A 140 12.36 2.97 32.15
N LYS A 141 12.78 3.33 33.36
CA LYS A 141 11.88 3.48 34.51
C LYS A 141 10.90 4.64 34.32
N VAL A 142 11.41 5.79 33.86
CA VAL A 142 10.58 6.96 33.52
C VAL A 142 9.55 6.60 32.46
N SER A 143 10.00 5.93 31.39
CA SER A 143 9.12 5.53 30.30
C SER A 143 7.98 4.64 30.79
N GLN A 144 8.30 3.60 31.57
CA GLN A 144 7.31 2.66 32.10
C GLN A 144 6.29 3.35 33.03
N GLU A 145 6.76 4.13 33.99
CA GLU A 145 5.90 4.75 35.01
C GLU A 145 5.01 5.84 34.40
N LEU A 146 5.57 6.66 33.51
CA LEU A 146 4.82 7.73 32.84
C LEU A 146 3.87 7.18 31.77
N GLN A 147 4.24 6.13 31.03
CA GLN A 147 3.32 5.50 30.09
C GLN A 147 2.08 4.97 30.79
N GLU A 148 2.22 4.28 31.92
CA GLU A 148 1.08 3.75 32.67
C GLU A 148 0.23 4.86 33.30
N LYS A 149 0.85 5.81 34.03
CA LYS A 149 0.10 6.90 34.68
C LYS A 149 -0.57 7.85 33.69
N LEU A 150 0.04 8.04 32.51
CA LEU A 150 -0.40 9.02 31.52
C LEU A 150 -1.12 8.42 30.32
N LYS A 151 -1.32 7.10 30.31
CA LYS A 151 -2.06 6.37 29.26
C LYS A 151 -3.41 6.99 28.93
N LYS A 152 -4.12 7.47 29.96
CA LYS A 152 -5.46 8.08 29.83
C LYS A 152 -5.46 9.49 29.20
N PHE A 153 -4.29 10.13 29.14
CA PHE A 153 -4.12 11.49 28.62
C PHE A 153 -3.52 11.49 27.21
N GLY A 154 -2.79 10.43 26.85
CA GLY A 154 -2.34 10.21 25.50
C GLY A 154 -3.42 9.60 24.61
N ARG A 155 -3.20 9.67 23.30
CA ARG A 155 -3.98 8.93 22.31
C ARG A 155 -3.04 8.21 21.34
N PRO A 156 -3.30 6.95 20.98
CA PRO A 156 -2.51 6.29 19.94
C PRO A 156 -2.78 6.95 18.58
N ALA A 157 -1.82 6.82 17.65
CA ALA A 157 -2.06 7.22 16.27
C ALA A 157 -3.13 6.28 15.66
N ARG A 158 -4.01 6.84 14.84
CA ARG A 158 -4.90 6.06 13.98
C ARG A 158 -4.44 6.23 12.55
N GLU A 159 -4.14 5.13 11.89
CA GLU A 159 -3.75 5.12 10.48
C GLU A 159 -4.93 5.50 9.58
N ALA A 160 -4.66 6.25 8.51
CA ALA A 160 -5.67 6.48 7.49
C ALA A 160 -6.03 5.17 6.80
N SER A 161 -7.29 5.03 6.41
CA SER A 161 -7.78 3.86 5.68
C SER A 161 -8.84 4.25 4.65
N TYR A 162 -9.24 3.32 3.80
CA TYR A 162 -10.30 3.56 2.82
C TYR A 162 -11.27 2.39 2.74
N LYS A 163 -12.46 2.69 2.22
CA LYS A 163 -13.44 1.70 1.76
C LYS A 163 -14.09 2.19 0.48
N ILE A 164 -14.66 1.28 -0.29
CA ILE A 164 -15.49 1.63 -1.44
C ILE A 164 -16.95 1.40 -1.05
N GLU A 165 -17.73 2.47 -1.05
CA GLU A 165 -19.13 2.45 -0.66
C GLU A 165 -19.96 3.18 -1.70
N LYS A 166 -21.00 2.53 -2.24
CA LYS A 166 -21.87 3.09 -3.28
C LYS A 166 -21.09 3.68 -4.45
N ASP A 167 -20.12 2.90 -4.96
CA ASP A 167 -19.25 3.27 -6.08
C ASP A 167 -18.34 4.50 -5.80
N MET A 168 -18.19 4.92 -4.54
CA MET A 168 -17.32 6.03 -4.12
C MET A 168 -16.14 5.55 -3.27
N PHE A 169 -14.99 6.22 -3.43
CA PHE A 169 -13.81 6.02 -2.59
C PHE A 169 -13.94 6.85 -1.30
N VAL A 170 -14.19 6.20 -0.17
CA VAL A 170 -14.42 6.86 1.12
C VAL A 170 -13.18 6.70 2.01
N VAL A 171 -12.53 7.81 2.34
CA VAL A 171 -11.35 7.86 3.20
C VAL A 171 -11.76 8.02 4.66
N THR A 172 -11.16 7.22 5.54
CA THR A 172 -11.16 7.44 6.99
C THR A 172 -9.84 8.14 7.35
N PRO A 173 -9.88 9.41 7.80
CA PRO A 173 -8.67 10.19 8.07
C PRO A 173 -7.79 9.59 9.17
N ALA A 174 -6.48 9.80 9.01
CA ALA A 174 -5.49 9.55 10.04
C ALA A 174 -5.66 10.51 11.22
N GLU A 175 -5.30 10.04 12.41
CA GLU A 175 -5.21 10.85 13.63
C GLU A 175 -3.79 10.73 14.18
N SER A 176 -3.15 11.88 14.45
CA SER A 176 -1.84 11.92 15.10
C SER A 176 -1.92 11.36 16.51
N SER A 177 -0.89 10.60 16.90
CA SER A 177 -0.69 10.23 18.29
C SER A 177 -0.36 11.45 19.12
N LEU A 178 -0.74 11.41 20.39
CA LEU A 178 -0.29 12.35 21.42
C LEU A 178 0.32 11.51 22.54
N THR A 179 1.62 11.67 22.76
CA THR A 179 2.37 10.91 23.77
C THR A 179 3.29 11.84 24.56
N VAL A 180 3.74 11.39 25.72
CA VAL A 180 4.72 12.13 26.52
C VAL A 180 6.06 12.20 25.78
N ASP A 181 6.64 13.38 25.73
CA ASP A 181 8.00 13.60 25.26
C ASP A 181 9.00 13.25 26.38
N ILE A 182 9.26 11.95 26.50
CA ILE A 182 10.12 11.41 27.55
C ILE A 182 11.55 11.96 27.43
N ASP A 183 12.07 12.13 26.21
CA ASP A 183 13.43 12.61 25.99
C ASP A 183 13.58 14.06 26.44
N LYS A 184 12.60 14.91 26.12
CA LYS A 184 12.57 16.29 26.60
C LYS A 184 12.44 16.36 28.12
N LEU A 185 11.56 15.56 28.71
CA LEU A 185 11.39 15.52 30.17
C LEU A 185 12.69 15.08 30.87
N ILE A 186 13.37 14.06 30.36
CA ILE A 186 14.66 13.60 30.89
C ILE A 186 15.71 14.71 30.76
N SER A 187 15.80 15.37 29.61
CA SER A 187 16.73 16.48 29.38
C SER A 187 16.49 17.63 30.37
N ASP A 188 15.24 17.97 30.63
CA ASP A 188 14.89 19.05 31.55
C ASP A 188 15.16 18.67 33.02
N LEU A 189 14.92 17.41 33.40
CA LEU A 189 15.25 16.90 34.73
C LEU A 189 16.77 16.84 34.98
N GLN A 190 17.56 16.44 33.99
CA GLN A 190 19.02 16.33 34.10
C GLN A 190 19.74 17.67 34.26
N LYS A 191 19.09 18.79 33.89
CA LYS A 191 19.62 20.14 34.10
C LYS A 191 19.43 20.65 35.54
N LEU A 192 18.64 19.96 36.35
CA LEU A 192 18.32 20.34 37.72
C LEU A 192 19.20 19.58 38.72
N SER A 193 19.30 20.10 39.94
CA SER A 193 19.80 19.35 41.10
C SER A 193 18.65 18.76 41.90
N LEU A 194 18.92 17.78 42.76
CA LEU A 194 17.88 17.02 43.47
C LEU A 194 16.93 17.93 44.26
N SER A 195 17.47 18.94 44.94
CA SER A 195 16.70 19.90 45.74
C SER A 195 16.06 21.01 44.90
N ALA A 196 16.50 21.20 43.66
CA ALA A 196 15.96 22.21 42.73
C ALA A 196 14.78 21.69 41.90
N VAL A 197 14.44 20.41 41.97
CA VAL A 197 13.28 19.85 41.24
C VAL A 197 11.98 20.52 41.74
N PRO A 198 11.26 21.28 40.90
CA PRO A 198 10.12 22.08 41.32
C PRO A 198 8.98 21.19 41.83
N LYS A 199 8.15 21.71 42.74
CA LYS A 199 7.00 20.98 43.30
C LYS A 199 5.97 20.55 42.24
N ARG A 200 5.88 21.34 41.16
CA ARG A 200 4.99 21.16 40.02
C ARG A 200 5.81 21.08 38.74
N LEU A 201 5.60 20.04 37.94
CA LEU A 201 6.27 19.83 36.65
C LEU A 201 5.22 19.72 35.56
N ASP A 202 5.35 20.51 34.51
CA ASP A 202 4.54 20.34 33.31
C ASP A 202 5.03 19.14 32.51
N ILE A 203 4.10 18.29 32.06
CA ILE A 203 4.44 17.14 31.22
C ILE A 203 4.55 17.63 29.77
N PRO A 204 5.74 17.56 29.14
CA PRO A 204 5.84 17.88 27.72
C PRO A 204 5.13 16.77 26.92
N MET A 205 4.15 17.16 26.11
CA MET A 205 3.53 16.26 25.14
C MET A 205 4.10 16.51 23.75
N VAL A 206 4.21 15.45 22.97
CA VAL A 206 4.61 15.49 21.57
C VAL A 206 3.54 14.81 20.71
N GLU A 207 3.15 15.49 19.63
CA GLU A 207 2.34 14.89 18.59
C GLU A 207 3.23 14.18 17.56
N ARG A 208 2.86 12.97 17.16
CA ARG A 208 3.53 12.26 16.07
C ARG A 208 2.51 11.85 15.01
N PRO A 209 2.76 12.15 13.73
CA PRO A 209 1.83 11.80 12.66
C PRO A 209 1.69 10.28 12.54
N ALA A 210 0.54 9.84 12.02
CA ALA A 210 0.34 8.44 11.67
C ALA A 210 1.28 8.04 10.52
N SER A 211 1.65 6.76 10.45
CA SER A 211 2.60 6.26 9.44
C SER A 211 2.01 6.32 8.03
N VAL A 212 0.71 6.05 7.93
CA VAL A 212 -0.14 6.15 6.75
C VAL A 212 -0.98 7.40 6.90
N THR A 213 -0.61 8.44 6.16
CA THR A 213 -1.29 9.73 6.23
C THR A 213 -2.59 9.72 5.40
N THR A 214 -3.49 10.65 5.74
CA THR A 214 -4.73 10.86 4.98
C THR A 214 -4.43 11.18 3.52
N GLU A 215 -3.40 11.99 3.26
CA GLU A 215 -2.98 12.42 1.93
C GLU A 215 -2.48 11.24 1.10
N ALA A 216 -1.73 10.31 1.70
CA ALA A 216 -1.25 9.12 1.02
C ALA A 216 -2.40 8.22 0.55
N VAL A 217 -3.42 8.04 1.40
CA VAL A 217 -4.63 7.27 1.04
C VAL A 217 -5.47 8.01 0.01
N GLN A 218 -5.64 9.32 0.18
CA GLN A 218 -6.40 10.16 -0.76
C GLN A 218 -5.74 10.21 -2.15
N ALA A 219 -4.42 10.14 -2.23
CA ALA A 219 -3.69 10.10 -3.49
C ALA A 219 -4.03 8.88 -4.35
N LEU A 220 -4.47 7.77 -3.73
CA LEU A 220 -4.90 6.54 -4.39
C LEU A 220 -6.36 6.58 -4.86
N ALA A 221 -7.14 7.58 -4.47
CA ALA A 221 -8.55 7.66 -4.79
C ALA A 221 -8.81 7.80 -6.29
N PHE A 222 -9.90 7.20 -6.76
CA PHE A 222 -10.55 7.54 -8.02
C PHE A 222 -11.69 8.53 -7.75
N ASP A 223 -11.90 9.49 -8.66
CA ASP A 223 -12.86 10.59 -8.48
C ASP A 223 -13.73 10.85 -9.72
N SER A 224 -13.37 10.30 -10.88
CA SER A 224 -14.02 10.62 -12.16
C SER A 224 -13.92 9.47 -13.16
N VAL A 225 -14.83 9.44 -14.13
CA VAL A 225 -14.75 8.53 -15.28
C VAL A 225 -13.67 9.04 -16.22
N ILE A 226 -12.60 8.26 -16.38
CA ILE A 226 -11.47 8.61 -17.26
C ILE A 226 -11.57 7.94 -18.64
N GLY A 227 -12.46 6.96 -18.80
CA GLY A 227 -12.84 6.43 -20.10
C GLY A 227 -14.09 5.56 -20.01
N GLU A 228 -14.89 5.61 -21.07
CA GLU A 228 -16.11 4.84 -21.16
C GLU A 228 -16.42 4.49 -22.61
N PHE A 229 -17.08 3.36 -22.82
CA PHE A 229 -17.54 2.97 -24.13
C PHE A 229 -18.85 2.19 -24.03
N ALA A 230 -19.68 2.30 -25.07
CA ALA A 230 -20.97 1.63 -25.11
C ALA A 230 -21.19 0.91 -26.44
N THR A 231 -21.78 -0.28 -26.38
CA THR A 231 -22.19 -1.05 -27.55
C THR A 231 -23.65 -1.46 -27.44
N LYS A 232 -24.32 -1.60 -28.58
CA LYS A 232 -25.74 -2.01 -28.65
C LYS A 232 -25.85 -3.51 -28.90
N PHE A 233 -26.88 -4.14 -28.35
CA PHE A 233 -27.22 -5.55 -28.58
C PHE A 233 -28.73 -5.75 -28.65
N SER A 234 -29.16 -6.85 -29.28
CA SER A 234 -30.58 -7.18 -29.39
C SER A 234 -31.07 -7.86 -28.10
N VAL A 235 -32.04 -7.24 -27.42
CA VAL A 235 -32.70 -7.85 -26.25
C VAL A 235 -33.60 -9.04 -26.60
N GLN A 236 -33.89 -9.24 -27.89
CA GLN A 236 -34.71 -10.36 -28.36
C GLN A 236 -33.90 -11.67 -28.39
N GLU A 237 -32.58 -11.58 -28.50
CA GLU A 237 -31.65 -12.72 -28.41
C GLU A 237 -31.40 -13.05 -26.94
N LYS A 238 -32.33 -13.77 -26.32
CA LYS A 238 -32.38 -13.99 -24.86
C LYS A 238 -31.11 -14.65 -24.33
N GLU A 239 -30.70 -15.76 -24.93
CA GLU A 239 -29.55 -16.58 -24.53
C GLU A 239 -28.25 -15.79 -24.68
N ARG A 240 -28.10 -15.06 -25.79
CA ARG A 240 -26.98 -14.14 -26.02
C ARG A 240 -26.94 -13.01 -24.99
N THR A 241 -28.10 -12.46 -24.66
CA THR A 241 -28.24 -11.40 -23.65
C THR A 241 -27.88 -11.90 -22.25
N GLU A 242 -28.29 -13.12 -21.88
CA GLU A 242 -27.90 -13.76 -20.63
C GLU A 242 -26.38 -13.95 -20.54
N ASN A 243 -25.76 -14.48 -21.59
CA ASN A 243 -24.30 -14.66 -21.67
C ASN A 243 -23.54 -13.34 -21.53
N LEU A 244 -23.96 -12.31 -22.28
CA LEU A 244 -23.38 -10.97 -22.24
C LEU A 244 -23.52 -10.36 -20.85
N THR A 245 -24.72 -10.45 -20.26
CA THR A 245 -25.01 -9.92 -18.91
C THR A 245 -24.14 -10.60 -17.88
N LYS A 246 -24.03 -11.94 -17.93
CA LYS A 246 -23.18 -12.71 -17.03
C LYS A 246 -21.72 -12.28 -17.10
N ALA A 247 -21.16 -12.16 -18.31
CA ALA A 247 -19.77 -11.74 -18.49
C ALA A 247 -19.53 -10.29 -18.06
N ALA A 248 -20.48 -9.38 -18.33
CA ALA A 248 -20.38 -7.99 -17.90
C ALA A 248 -20.42 -7.87 -16.36
N MET A 249 -21.34 -8.58 -15.70
CA MET A 249 -21.46 -8.57 -14.24
C MET A 249 -20.22 -9.16 -13.54
N ALA A 250 -19.51 -10.09 -14.17
CA ALA A 250 -18.25 -10.61 -13.63
C ALA A 250 -17.13 -9.56 -13.59
N MET A 251 -17.16 -8.59 -14.52
CA MET A 251 -16.21 -7.46 -14.56
C MET A 251 -16.64 -6.28 -13.66
N ASP A 252 -17.89 -6.30 -13.19
CA ASP A 252 -18.50 -5.17 -12.53
C ASP A 252 -17.93 -4.93 -11.12
N ARG A 253 -17.80 -3.65 -10.75
CA ARG A 253 -17.29 -3.20 -9.44
C ARG A 253 -15.88 -3.69 -9.10
N LYS A 254 -15.05 -3.98 -10.10
CA LYS A 254 -13.66 -4.41 -9.87
C LYS A 254 -12.78 -3.21 -9.52
N VAL A 255 -12.08 -3.31 -8.40
CA VAL A 255 -11.00 -2.38 -8.01
C VAL A 255 -9.69 -2.90 -8.60
N ILE A 256 -8.90 -2.02 -9.20
CA ILE A 256 -7.65 -2.37 -9.86
C ILE A 256 -6.52 -1.53 -9.24
N ARG A 257 -5.54 -2.19 -8.62
CA ARG A 257 -4.41 -1.54 -7.95
C ARG A 257 -3.40 -0.94 -8.92
N PRO A 258 -2.65 0.12 -8.56
CA PRO A 258 -1.46 0.52 -9.31
C PRO A 258 -0.57 -0.69 -9.61
N GLY A 259 -0.24 -0.90 -10.87
CA GLY A 259 0.55 -2.04 -11.37
C GLY A 259 -0.22 -3.37 -11.51
N GLU A 260 -1.50 -3.45 -11.12
CA GLU A 260 -2.28 -4.68 -11.28
C GLU A 260 -2.61 -4.92 -12.76
N ILE A 261 -2.39 -6.16 -13.20
CA ILE A 261 -2.80 -6.65 -14.52
C ILE A 261 -4.20 -7.25 -14.40
N VAL A 262 -5.09 -6.86 -15.31
CA VAL A 262 -6.42 -7.45 -15.44
C VAL A 262 -6.46 -8.33 -16.68
N SER A 263 -6.75 -9.62 -16.46
CA SER A 263 -7.10 -10.57 -17.51
C SER A 263 -8.63 -10.71 -17.61
N PHE A 264 -9.15 -10.61 -18.82
CA PHE A 264 -10.57 -10.84 -19.08
C PHE A 264 -10.94 -12.31 -18.80
N ASN A 265 -10.11 -13.25 -19.24
CA ASN A 265 -10.32 -14.68 -19.01
C ASN A 265 -10.27 -15.07 -17.54
N ASP A 266 -9.33 -14.55 -16.77
CA ASP A 266 -9.24 -14.83 -15.33
C ASP A 266 -10.44 -14.25 -14.56
N THR A 267 -10.96 -13.10 -15.00
CA THR A 267 -12.09 -12.44 -14.34
C THR A 267 -13.43 -13.10 -14.70
N VAL A 268 -13.64 -13.44 -15.98
CA VAL A 268 -14.92 -13.97 -16.48
C VAL A 268 -15.02 -15.50 -16.36
N GLY A 269 -13.88 -16.20 -16.46
CA GLY A 269 -13.82 -17.66 -16.37
C GLY A 269 -14.24 -18.40 -17.67
N PRO A 270 -14.34 -19.75 -17.60
CA PRO A 270 -14.76 -20.60 -18.72
C PRO A 270 -16.16 -20.26 -19.23
N ARG A 271 -16.40 -20.46 -20.54
CA ARG A 271 -17.70 -20.22 -21.20
C ARG A 271 -18.33 -21.52 -21.69
N ASP A 272 -18.79 -22.33 -20.74
CA ASP A 272 -19.45 -23.61 -21.01
C ASP A 272 -20.81 -23.73 -20.29
N HIS A 273 -21.54 -24.81 -20.56
CA HIS A 273 -22.85 -25.04 -19.94
C HIS A 273 -22.76 -25.23 -18.41
N LYS A 274 -21.65 -25.79 -17.90
CA LYS A 274 -21.45 -26.05 -16.47
C LYS A 274 -21.28 -24.74 -15.69
N THR A 275 -20.61 -23.77 -16.32
CA THR A 275 -20.47 -22.41 -15.85
C THR A 275 -21.71 -21.56 -16.18
N GLY A 276 -22.78 -22.15 -16.71
CA GLY A 276 -24.09 -21.52 -16.91
C GLY A 276 -24.19 -20.61 -18.12
N TYR A 277 -23.26 -20.72 -19.08
CA TYR A 277 -23.42 -20.09 -20.39
C TYR A 277 -24.38 -20.90 -21.27
N LYS A 278 -25.10 -20.19 -22.13
CA LYS A 278 -26.10 -20.72 -23.07
C LYS A 278 -25.56 -20.75 -24.49
N ASP A 279 -26.15 -21.59 -25.32
CA ASP A 279 -25.87 -21.57 -26.75
C ASP A 279 -26.41 -20.29 -27.38
N ALA A 280 -25.55 -19.62 -28.12
CA ALA A 280 -25.88 -18.48 -28.96
C ALA A 280 -24.94 -18.49 -30.18
N TYR A 281 -25.17 -17.60 -31.15
CA TYR A 281 -24.28 -17.51 -32.31
C TYR A 281 -22.86 -17.11 -31.89
N VAL A 282 -21.90 -17.94 -32.29
CA VAL A 282 -20.45 -17.74 -32.22
C VAL A 282 -19.85 -17.84 -33.62
N ILE A 283 -18.63 -17.34 -33.79
CA ILE A 283 -17.93 -17.40 -35.08
C ILE A 283 -16.86 -18.48 -35.00
N ILE A 284 -16.95 -19.51 -35.84
CA ILE A 284 -15.93 -20.55 -35.99
C ILE A 284 -15.55 -20.62 -37.46
N ASN A 285 -14.25 -20.45 -37.76
CA ASN A 285 -13.71 -20.49 -39.13
C ASN A 285 -14.43 -19.55 -40.13
N GLY A 286 -14.95 -18.41 -39.66
CA GLY A 286 -15.68 -17.44 -40.51
C GLY A 286 -17.16 -17.77 -40.74
N GLU A 287 -17.70 -18.79 -40.08
CA GLU A 287 -19.12 -19.13 -40.11
C GLU A 287 -19.80 -18.87 -38.76
N TYR A 288 -21.06 -18.43 -38.81
CA TYR A 288 -21.90 -18.28 -37.63
C TYR A 288 -22.54 -19.61 -37.24
N VAL A 289 -22.17 -20.16 -36.09
CA VAL A 289 -22.67 -21.44 -35.58
C VAL A 289 -23.19 -21.28 -34.15
N GLN A 290 -24.06 -22.17 -33.70
CA GLN A 290 -24.50 -22.18 -32.30
C GLN A 290 -23.42 -22.78 -31.40
N GLY A 291 -23.13 -22.11 -30.30
CA GLY A 291 -22.22 -22.61 -29.27
C GLY A 291 -22.26 -21.77 -28.00
N PRO A 292 -21.67 -22.27 -26.89
CA PRO A 292 -21.78 -21.61 -25.61
C PRO A 292 -21.02 -20.29 -25.58
N GLY A 293 -21.58 -19.29 -24.89
CA GLY A 293 -20.88 -18.01 -24.65
C GLY A 293 -20.96 -16.99 -25.78
N GLY A 294 -21.82 -17.18 -26.77
CA GLY A 294 -22.11 -16.14 -27.77
C GLY A 294 -22.52 -14.83 -27.09
N GLY A 295 -21.91 -13.72 -27.52
CA GLY A 295 -22.07 -12.38 -26.92
C GLY A 295 -20.93 -11.93 -25.99
N VAL A 296 -20.08 -12.84 -25.50
CA VAL A 296 -18.99 -12.49 -24.56
C VAL A 296 -17.91 -11.62 -25.21
N CYS A 297 -17.56 -11.85 -26.49
CA CYS A 297 -16.62 -10.99 -27.22
C CYS A 297 -17.10 -9.54 -27.38
N GLN A 298 -18.40 -9.27 -27.22
CA GLN A 298 -18.89 -7.90 -27.22
C GLN A 298 -18.51 -7.19 -25.91
N VAL A 299 -18.49 -7.90 -24.78
CA VAL A 299 -18.04 -7.34 -23.50
C VAL A 299 -16.55 -7.03 -23.55
N SER A 300 -15.71 -7.93 -24.07
CA SER A 300 -14.27 -7.69 -24.21
C SER A 300 -13.95 -6.53 -25.16
N SER A 301 -14.62 -6.43 -26.32
CA SER A 301 -14.44 -5.26 -27.21
C SER A 301 -14.92 -3.96 -26.58
N THR A 302 -16.02 -3.99 -25.81
CA THR A 302 -16.52 -2.79 -25.12
C THR A 302 -15.54 -2.35 -24.02
N LEU A 303 -14.99 -3.31 -23.27
CA LEU A 303 -13.93 -3.07 -22.29
C LEU A 303 -12.67 -2.51 -22.94
N TYR A 304 -12.21 -3.12 -24.03
CA TYR A 304 -11.03 -2.67 -24.77
C TYR A 304 -11.10 -1.20 -25.17
N ASN A 305 -12.26 -0.75 -25.65
CA ASN A 305 -12.46 0.65 -26.00
C ASN A 305 -12.49 1.57 -24.78
N ALA A 306 -13.12 1.16 -23.67
CA ALA A 306 -13.05 1.93 -22.43
C ALA A 306 -11.60 2.06 -21.93
N VAL A 307 -10.81 0.95 -21.98
CA VAL A 307 -9.38 0.91 -21.62
C VAL A 307 -8.55 1.83 -22.52
N LEU A 308 -8.79 1.80 -23.84
CA LEU A 308 -8.15 2.70 -24.80
C LEU A 308 -8.41 4.17 -24.49
N LEU A 309 -9.68 4.52 -24.25
CA LEU A 309 -10.10 5.88 -23.96
C LEU A 309 -9.59 6.37 -22.59
N SER A 310 -9.36 5.45 -21.65
CA SER A 310 -8.68 5.73 -20.37
C SER A 310 -7.16 5.85 -20.47
N ASN A 311 -6.58 5.79 -21.68
CA ASN A 311 -5.14 5.82 -21.93
C ASN A 311 -4.34 4.73 -21.18
N LEU A 312 -4.97 3.60 -20.87
CA LEU A 312 -4.31 2.50 -20.19
C LEU A 312 -3.47 1.67 -21.16
N GLN A 313 -2.45 1.01 -20.64
CA GLN A 313 -1.59 0.14 -21.43
C GLN A 313 -2.24 -1.24 -21.65
N ILE A 314 -2.34 -1.63 -22.92
CA ILE A 314 -2.76 -2.96 -23.35
C ILE A 314 -1.54 -3.88 -23.36
N LEU A 315 -1.69 -5.07 -22.77
CA LEU A 315 -0.66 -6.10 -22.72
C LEU A 315 -0.94 -7.24 -23.69
N GLU A 316 -2.21 -7.57 -23.90
CA GLU A 316 -2.64 -8.63 -24.81
C GLU A 316 -3.96 -8.23 -25.46
N ARG A 317 -4.01 -8.28 -26.80
CA ARG A 317 -5.23 -8.08 -27.57
C ARG A 317 -5.09 -8.78 -28.92
N LYS A 318 -6.17 -9.39 -29.40
CA LYS A 318 -6.28 -9.95 -30.75
C LYS A 318 -7.58 -9.47 -31.44
N PRO A 319 -7.55 -9.09 -32.72
CA PRO A 319 -8.77 -8.84 -33.50
C PRO A 319 -9.52 -10.14 -33.81
N HIS A 320 -10.79 -10.02 -34.17
CA HIS A 320 -11.58 -11.09 -34.74
C HIS A 320 -11.02 -11.47 -36.12
N ALA A 321 -11.21 -12.73 -36.51
CA ALA A 321 -10.81 -13.21 -37.83
C ALA A 321 -11.63 -12.58 -38.97
N VAL A 322 -12.86 -12.14 -38.67
CA VAL A 322 -13.77 -11.48 -39.62
C VAL A 322 -14.29 -10.19 -38.99
N ALA A 323 -14.64 -9.22 -39.83
CA ALA A 323 -15.14 -7.92 -39.38
C ALA A 323 -16.45 -8.08 -38.59
N ILE A 324 -16.56 -7.36 -37.48
CA ILE A 324 -17.77 -7.32 -36.64
C ILE A 324 -18.42 -5.94 -36.70
N SER A 325 -19.70 -5.86 -36.35
CA SER A 325 -20.52 -4.64 -36.55
C SER A 325 -20.78 -3.83 -35.28
N TYR A 326 -20.57 -4.41 -34.09
CA TYR A 326 -20.94 -3.76 -32.82
C TYR A 326 -19.89 -2.79 -32.26
N VAL A 327 -18.72 -2.68 -32.92
CA VAL A 327 -17.68 -1.66 -32.68
C VAL A 327 -17.11 -1.18 -34.02
N PRO A 328 -16.47 0.00 -34.08
CA PRO A 328 -15.72 0.41 -35.27
C PRO A 328 -14.62 -0.60 -35.64
N GLN A 329 -14.23 -0.61 -36.91
CA GLN A 329 -13.19 -1.53 -37.39
C GLN A 329 -11.84 -1.19 -36.76
N GLY A 330 -11.06 -2.22 -36.40
CA GLY A 330 -9.80 -2.06 -35.66
C GLY A 330 -9.97 -1.83 -34.15
N GLN A 331 -11.22 -1.81 -33.65
CA GLN A 331 -11.54 -1.50 -32.24
C GLN A 331 -12.16 -2.69 -31.49
N ASP A 332 -11.91 -3.91 -31.96
CA ASP A 332 -12.43 -5.13 -31.37
C ASP A 332 -11.36 -5.91 -30.61
N ALA A 333 -11.77 -6.71 -29.61
CA ALA A 333 -10.88 -7.60 -28.89
C ALA A 333 -11.56 -8.97 -28.73
N THR A 334 -11.08 -9.97 -29.45
CA THR A 334 -11.56 -11.35 -29.35
C THR A 334 -11.04 -12.01 -28.08
N VAL A 335 -11.88 -12.84 -27.48
CA VAL A 335 -11.51 -13.70 -26.36
C VAL A 335 -12.02 -15.11 -26.60
N ASN A 336 -11.25 -16.11 -26.18
CA ASN A 336 -11.62 -17.52 -26.19
C ASN A 336 -10.92 -18.20 -25.01
N TYR A 337 -11.68 -18.75 -24.07
CA TYR A 337 -11.09 -19.30 -22.85
C TYR A 337 -10.40 -20.65 -23.14
N PRO A 338 -9.18 -20.91 -22.64
CA PRO A 338 -8.25 -19.98 -21.98
C PRO A 338 -7.26 -19.31 -22.96
N ASN A 339 -7.30 -19.64 -24.25
CA ASN A 339 -6.20 -19.45 -25.20
C ASN A 339 -6.07 -18.05 -25.82
N ILE A 340 -7.15 -17.28 -25.92
CA ILE A 340 -7.13 -15.92 -26.47
C ILE A 340 -7.69 -15.01 -25.40
N ASP A 341 -6.90 -14.05 -24.93
CA ASP A 341 -7.29 -13.17 -23.84
C ASP A 341 -7.19 -11.69 -24.24
N PHE A 342 -7.82 -10.85 -23.42
CA PHE A 342 -7.61 -9.43 -23.41
C PHE A 342 -7.03 -9.03 -22.06
N LYS A 343 -5.83 -8.45 -22.06
CA LYS A 343 -5.11 -8.02 -20.86
C LYS A 343 -4.69 -6.56 -20.94
N PHE A 344 -4.85 -5.86 -19.84
CA PHE A 344 -4.35 -4.50 -19.66
C PHE A 344 -3.80 -4.34 -18.24
N VAL A 345 -2.99 -3.31 -18.04
CA VAL A 345 -2.41 -2.98 -16.73
C VAL A 345 -2.90 -1.62 -16.27
N ASN A 346 -3.15 -1.48 -14.97
CA ASN A 346 -3.25 -0.16 -14.35
C ASN A 346 -1.85 0.44 -14.23
N ASN A 347 -1.38 1.09 -15.29
CA ASN A 347 -0.11 1.82 -15.31
C ASN A 347 -0.21 3.22 -14.69
N THR A 348 -1.23 3.49 -13.86
CA THR A 348 -1.41 4.76 -13.15
C THR A 348 -0.93 4.66 -11.69
N GLY A 349 -0.81 5.82 -11.02
CA GLY A 349 -0.43 5.89 -9.60
C GLY A 349 -1.60 5.76 -8.61
N SER A 350 -2.84 5.59 -9.09
CA SER A 350 -4.05 5.51 -8.25
C SER A 350 -4.85 4.24 -8.53
N PHE A 351 -5.84 3.95 -7.68
CA PHE A 351 -6.80 2.91 -8.00
C PHE A 351 -7.63 3.26 -9.23
N LEU A 352 -8.02 2.22 -9.94
CA LEU A 352 -9.10 2.29 -10.91
C LEU A 352 -10.29 1.49 -10.42
N TYR A 353 -11.48 1.90 -10.84
CA TYR A 353 -12.71 1.21 -10.52
C TYR A 353 -13.53 0.96 -11.79
N LEU A 354 -13.71 -0.31 -12.12
CA LEU A 354 -14.43 -0.75 -13.32
C LEU A 354 -15.91 -0.92 -13.00
N ARG A 355 -16.75 -0.25 -13.79
CA ARG A 355 -18.22 -0.37 -13.70
C ARG A 355 -18.81 -0.78 -15.03
N THR A 356 -19.83 -1.62 -14.95
CA THR A 356 -20.63 -2.04 -16.09
C THR A 356 -22.09 -1.64 -15.86
N GLU A 357 -22.74 -1.13 -16.91
CA GLU A 357 -24.15 -0.82 -16.92
C GLU A 357 -24.79 -1.50 -18.13
N ILE A 358 -25.89 -2.21 -17.90
CA ILE A 358 -26.72 -2.79 -18.97
C ILE A 358 -28.11 -2.19 -18.86
N LYS A 359 -28.52 -1.47 -19.90
CA LYS A 359 -29.82 -0.79 -19.93
C LYS A 359 -30.36 -0.73 -21.35
N ARG A 360 -31.61 -1.18 -21.54
CA ARG A 360 -32.38 -1.04 -22.80
C ARG A 360 -31.58 -1.48 -24.05
N GLY A 361 -30.92 -2.64 -24.00
CA GLY A 361 -30.14 -3.16 -25.13
C GLY A 361 -28.81 -2.44 -25.38
N THR A 362 -28.31 -1.69 -24.39
CA THR A 362 -26.98 -1.06 -24.42
C THR A 362 -26.14 -1.60 -23.28
N LEU A 363 -24.93 -2.03 -23.60
CA LEU A 363 -23.87 -2.36 -22.65
C LEU A 363 -22.90 -1.17 -22.60
N LYS A 364 -22.69 -0.59 -21.42
CA LYS A 364 -21.72 0.47 -21.17
C LYS A 364 -20.69 -0.02 -20.16
N LEU A 365 -19.41 0.20 -20.44
CA LEU A 365 -18.32 0.01 -19.47
C LEU A 365 -17.65 1.33 -19.20
N GLN A 366 -17.35 1.58 -17.92
CA GLN A 366 -16.75 2.81 -17.43
C GLN A 366 -15.55 2.46 -16.55
N ILE A 367 -14.44 3.14 -16.78
CA ILE A 367 -13.25 3.08 -15.94
C ILE A 367 -13.19 4.40 -15.19
N TRP A 368 -13.35 4.30 -13.88
CA TRP A 368 -13.15 5.40 -12.96
C TRP A 368 -11.69 5.42 -12.53
N GLY A 369 -11.12 6.61 -12.45
CA GLY A 369 -9.75 6.84 -12.04
C GLY A 369 -9.59 8.24 -11.46
N LYS A 370 -8.35 8.65 -11.25
CA LYS A 370 -8.03 10.03 -10.88
C LYS A 370 -8.16 10.92 -12.10
N LYS A 371 -8.81 12.08 -11.94
CA LYS A 371 -9.03 13.04 -13.03
C LYS A 371 -7.71 13.39 -13.74
N THR A 372 -7.78 13.38 -15.06
CA THR A 372 -6.70 13.80 -15.96
C THR A 372 -7.21 14.90 -16.88
N ASP A 373 -6.32 15.82 -17.26
CA ASP A 373 -6.61 16.84 -18.28
C ASP A 373 -6.37 16.30 -19.71
N GLN A 374 -6.04 15.02 -19.84
CA GLN A 374 -5.88 14.35 -21.13
C GLN A 374 -7.23 13.94 -21.71
N SER A 375 -7.35 13.99 -23.03
CA SER A 375 -8.43 13.34 -23.77
C SER A 375 -7.87 12.40 -24.82
N VAL A 376 -8.57 11.29 -25.04
CA VAL A 376 -8.16 10.25 -25.99
C VAL A 376 -9.25 10.02 -27.01
N ARG A 377 -8.86 9.87 -28.27
CA ARG A 377 -9.73 9.44 -29.36
C ARG A 377 -9.05 8.39 -30.22
N ILE A 378 -9.84 7.50 -30.80
CA ILE A 378 -9.35 6.41 -31.65
C ILE A 378 -9.72 6.70 -33.10
N GLU A 379 -8.71 6.66 -33.97
CA GLU A 379 -8.88 6.80 -35.40
C GLU A 379 -8.61 5.46 -36.08
N SER A 380 -9.45 5.10 -37.05
CA SER A 380 -9.32 3.87 -37.83
C SER A 380 -9.42 4.22 -39.31
N GLN A 381 -8.53 3.64 -40.13
CA GLN A 381 -8.52 3.82 -41.58
C GLN A 381 -8.44 2.45 -42.27
N VAL A 382 -9.38 2.21 -43.20
CA VAL A 382 -9.33 1.03 -44.07
C VAL A 382 -8.23 1.23 -45.11
N GLU A 383 -7.21 0.38 -45.06
CA GLU A 383 -6.11 0.34 -46.03
C GLU A 383 -6.51 -0.39 -47.31
N LYS A 384 -7.21 -1.52 -47.16
CA LYS A 384 -7.59 -2.39 -48.28
C LYS A 384 -8.87 -3.13 -47.97
N GLU A 385 -9.73 -3.29 -48.98
CA GLU A 385 -10.87 -4.20 -48.94
C GLU A 385 -10.62 -5.45 -49.79
N MET A 386 -11.24 -6.55 -49.39
CA MET A 386 -11.20 -7.84 -50.08
C MET A 386 -12.63 -8.32 -50.32
N ASN A 387 -12.95 -8.67 -51.57
CA ASN A 387 -14.28 -9.18 -51.91
C ASN A 387 -14.51 -10.56 -51.26
N PHE A 388 -15.77 -10.84 -50.93
CA PHE A 388 -16.19 -12.15 -50.46
C PHE A 388 -16.67 -13.04 -51.60
N GLU A 389 -16.54 -14.34 -51.41
CA GLU A 389 -17.05 -15.35 -52.33
C GLU A 389 -18.49 -15.77 -51.96
N THR A 390 -19.22 -16.30 -52.93
CA THR A 390 -20.53 -16.91 -52.70
C THR A 390 -20.41 -18.42 -52.83
N GLU A 391 -20.84 -19.13 -51.79
CA GLU A 391 -20.91 -20.59 -51.75
C GLU A 391 -22.37 -21.03 -51.84
N THR A 392 -22.66 -21.99 -52.72
CA THR A 392 -23.99 -22.59 -52.85
C THR A 392 -24.00 -23.99 -52.26
N ARG A 393 -24.85 -24.22 -51.26
CA ARG A 393 -25.04 -25.51 -50.59
C ARG A 393 -26.38 -26.10 -51.02
N LEU A 394 -26.37 -27.30 -51.60
CA LEU A 394 -27.61 -27.98 -51.99
C LEU A 394 -28.31 -28.55 -50.75
N ASP A 395 -29.61 -28.27 -50.60
CA ASP A 395 -30.45 -28.77 -49.52
C ASP A 395 -31.53 -29.71 -50.07
N PRO A 396 -31.40 -31.04 -49.89
CA PRO A 396 -32.37 -32.01 -50.37
C PRO A 396 -33.70 -31.94 -49.59
N LYS A 397 -33.71 -31.26 -48.44
CA LYS A 397 -34.92 -31.00 -47.65
C LYS A 397 -35.60 -29.71 -48.08
N MET A 398 -35.11 -28.97 -49.06
CA MET A 398 -35.77 -27.75 -49.54
C MET A 398 -36.27 -27.91 -50.98
N ALA A 399 -37.49 -27.40 -51.26
CA ALA A 399 -38.11 -27.50 -52.58
C ALA A 399 -37.18 -26.98 -53.68
N ALA A 400 -37.10 -27.71 -54.80
CA ALA A 400 -36.25 -27.36 -55.93
C ALA A 400 -36.40 -25.89 -56.35
N GLY A 401 -35.28 -25.20 -56.55
CA GLY A 401 -35.26 -23.79 -56.98
C GLY A 401 -35.50 -22.75 -55.89
N ARG A 402 -35.97 -23.15 -54.69
CA ARG A 402 -35.99 -22.23 -53.53
C ARG A 402 -34.55 -21.90 -53.14
N THR A 403 -34.27 -20.65 -52.82
CA THR A 403 -32.98 -20.20 -52.29
C THR A 403 -33.18 -19.51 -50.95
N VAL A 404 -32.36 -19.86 -49.96
CA VAL A 404 -32.34 -19.22 -48.65
C VAL A 404 -30.91 -18.77 -48.37
N GLN A 405 -30.72 -17.49 -48.06
CA GLN A 405 -29.43 -17.01 -47.58
C GLN A 405 -29.24 -17.49 -46.15
N GLU A 406 -28.32 -18.42 -45.97
CA GLU A 406 -27.94 -18.96 -44.66
C GLU A 406 -26.97 -18.01 -43.95
N GLN A 407 -26.03 -17.41 -44.69
CA GLN A 407 -25.09 -16.43 -44.16
C GLN A 407 -24.91 -15.27 -45.13
N ALA A 408 -24.96 -14.04 -44.61
CA ALA A 408 -24.58 -12.85 -45.37
C ALA A 408 -23.05 -12.84 -45.57
N GLY A 409 -22.60 -12.54 -46.79
CA GLY A 409 -21.19 -12.32 -47.05
C GLY A 409 -20.73 -10.96 -46.53
N SER A 410 -19.50 -10.87 -46.05
CA SER A 410 -18.88 -9.61 -45.62
C SER A 410 -17.52 -9.45 -46.28
N LYS A 411 -17.23 -8.25 -46.79
CA LYS A 411 -15.91 -7.94 -47.31
C LYS A 411 -14.86 -8.12 -46.21
N GLY A 412 -13.72 -8.66 -46.60
CA GLY A 412 -12.52 -8.61 -45.77
C GLY A 412 -11.91 -7.22 -45.84
N MET A 413 -11.08 -6.87 -44.86
CA MET A 413 -10.42 -5.58 -44.83
C MET A 413 -9.12 -5.60 -44.04
N ILE A 414 -8.22 -4.69 -44.38
CA ILE A 414 -7.03 -4.36 -43.58
C ILE A 414 -7.25 -2.97 -43.01
N VAL A 415 -7.10 -2.80 -41.70
CA VAL A 415 -7.41 -1.55 -41.00
C VAL A 415 -6.24 -1.14 -40.14
N ASN A 416 -5.77 0.09 -40.33
CA ASN A 416 -4.80 0.71 -39.44
C ASN A 416 -5.54 1.53 -38.37
N THR A 417 -5.13 1.37 -37.12
CA THR A 417 -5.75 2.04 -35.97
C THR A 417 -4.70 2.86 -35.23
N TRP A 418 -5.07 4.07 -34.83
CA TRP A 418 -4.22 4.97 -34.05
C TRP A 418 -4.96 5.49 -32.81
N LYS A 419 -4.19 5.72 -31.74
CA LYS A 419 -4.61 6.45 -30.55
C LYS A 419 -4.10 7.87 -30.65
N VAL A 420 -4.99 8.85 -30.59
CA VAL A 420 -4.62 10.26 -30.51
C VAL A 420 -4.88 10.74 -29.08
N ILE A 421 -3.84 11.24 -28.43
CA ILE A 421 -3.88 11.74 -27.06
C ILE A 421 -3.68 13.25 -27.14
N LYS A 422 -4.63 14.01 -26.62
CA LYS A 422 -4.52 15.46 -26.46
C LYS A 422 -4.26 15.79 -25.00
N ASP A 423 -3.19 16.51 -24.70
CA ASP A 423 -2.85 16.94 -23.34
C ASP A 423 -3.64 18.18 -22.90
N GLY A 424 -3.47 18.58 -21.63
CA GLY A 424 -4.15 19.76 -21.07
C GLY A 424 -3.73 21.10 -21.67
N THR A 425 -2.62 21.15 -22.40
CA THR A 425 -2.17 22.34 -23.14
C THR A 425 -2.70 22.37 -24.57
N GLY A 426 -3.30 21.27 -25.03
CA GLY A 426 -3.91 21.11 -26.33
C GLY A 426 -3.02 20.43 -27.38
N ASN A 427 -1.81 19.99 -27.03
CA ASN A 427 -0.93 19.28 -27.95
C ASN A 427 -1.45 17.86 -28.20
N GLU A 428 -1.47 17.43 -29.46
CA GLU A 428 -1.87 16.08 -29.84
C GLU A 428 -0.63 15.22 -30.15
N THR A 429 -0.62 14.01 -29.59
CA THR A 429 0.31 12.93 -29.97
C THR A 429 -0.47 11.79 -30.60
N LYS A 430 -0.04 11.33 -31.78
CA LYS A 430 -0.65 10.20 -32.49
C LYS A 430 0.25 8.98 -32.42
N GLN A 431 -0.27 7.89 -31.84
CA GLN A 431 0.41 6.62 -31.66
C GLN A 431 -0.26 5.54 -32.51
N SER A 432 0.52 4.75 -33.27
CA SER A 432 0.00 3.55 -33.95
C SER A 432 -0.37 2.48 -32.92
N LEU A 433 -1.58 1.92 -33.03
CA LEU A 433 -2.07 0.84 -32.17
C LEU A 433 -1.96 -0.52 -32.84
N SER A 434 -2.49 -0.65 -34.06
CA SER A 434 -2.53 -1.93 -34.77
C SER A 434 -2.71 -1.75 -36.27
N ARG A 435 -2.36 -2.81 -37.00
CA ARG A 435 -2.77 -3.06 -38.39
C ARG A 435 -3.49 -4.40 -38.43
N ASP A 436 -4.81 -4.36 -38.36
CA ASP A 436 -5.66 -5.54 -38.24
C ASP A 436 -6.06 -6.08 -39.61
N VAL A 437 -6.11 -7.40 -39.73
CA VAL A 437 -6.52 -8.09 -40.95
C VAL A 437 -7.76 -8.92 -40.65
N TYR A 438 -8.85 -8.57 -41.33
CA TYR A 438 -10.12 -9.28 -41.28
C TYR A 438 -10.33 -10.03 -42.60
N ALA A 439 -10.49 -11.34 -42.54
CA ALA A 439 -10.79 -12.16 -43.70
C ALA A 439 -12.21 -11.86 -44.23
N PRO A 440 -12.44 -11.98 -45.54
CA PRO A 440 -13.81 -11.95 -46.07
C PRO A 440 -14.60 -13.15 -45.55
N ALA A 441 -15.84 -12.92 -45.11
CA ALA A 441 -16.77 -13.99 -44.77
C ALA A 441 -17.60 -14.34 -46.01
N LYS A 442 -17.68 -15.62 -46.36
CA LYS A 442 -18.44 -16.07 -47.53
C LYS A 442 -19.93 -15.77 -47.36
N ARG A 443 -20.60 -15.47 -48.48
CA ARG A 443 -22.06 -15.51 -48.57
C ARG A 443 -22.47 -16.96 -48.81
N ILE A 444 -23.27 -17.54 -47.92
CA ILE A 444 -23.71 -18.93 -48.05
C ILE A 444 -25.19 -18.93 -48.44
N LEU A 445 -25.48 -19.52 -49.60
CA LEU A 445 -26.82 -19.71 -50.13
C LEU A 445 -27.18 -21.19 -50.08
N ARG A 446 -28.23 -21.56 -49.36
CA ARG A 446 -28.83 -22.89 -49.45
C ARG A 446 -29.84 -22.91 -50.59
N VAL A 447 -29.67 -23.83 -51.54
CA VAL A 447 -30.55 -23.99 -52.71
C VAL A 447 -31.22 -25.35 -52.65
N GLY A 448 -32.54 -25.36 -52.80
CA GLY A 448 -33.32 -26.58 -52.68
C GLY A 448 -33.08 -27.52 -53.84
N SER A 449 -32.88 -28.79 -53.52
CA SER A 449 -32.67 -29.89 -54.48
C SER A 449 -33.67 -31.04 -54.28
N ARG A 450 -34.72 -30.83 -53.46
CA ARG A 450 -35.76 -31.84 -53.24
C ARG A 450 -36.44 -32.21 -54.57
N GLY A 451 -36.34 -33.46 -54.97
CA GLY A 451 -36.92 -33.97 -56.22
C GLY A 451 -36.03 -33.78 -57.46
N VAL A 452 -34.83 -33.19 -57.31
CA VAL A 452 -33.84 -33.16 -58.38
C VAL A 452 -33.10 -34.52 -58.37
N PRO A 453 -33.06 -35.28 -59.48
CA PRO A 453 -32.31 -36.53 -59.54
C PRO A 453 -30.84 -36.29 -59.17
N LYS A 454 -30.25 -37.15 -58.33
CA LYS A 454 -28.80 -37.15 -58.18
C LYS A 454 -28.21 -37.59 -59.53
N MET A 455 -27.48 -36.69 -60.19
CA MET A 455 -26.66 -37.03 -61.36
C MET A 455 -25.50 -37.92 -60.97
#